data_AF-A0A7W5Z5M1-F1
#
_entry.id   AF-A0A7W5Z5M1-F1
#
_cell.length_a   1.000
_cell.length_b   1.000
_cell.length_c   1.000
_cell.angle_alpha   90.00
_cell.angle_beta   90.00
_cell.angle_gamma   90.00
#
_symmetry.space_group_name_H-M   'P 1'
#
loop_
_entity.id
_entity.type
_entity.pdbx_description
1 polymer ?
#
loop_
_entity_poly.entity_id
_entity_poly.type
_entity_poly.pdbx_seq_one_letter_code
_entity_poly.pdbx_strand_id
1 'polypeptide(L)'
;MSMTMMNTPAGEKQRSLNSILVLIVVAAIVIVAFQPYYFGYRLSRDDVWFFMASTEGFWKVWDHASSVAVDQGRIGQIFMLPLNVLGAFLVGDPAWRVAFLALYVLQLLLFAIFVSRLLRQDITLFLFLLLVALHPLAFENMPPNAYPLQNTLPFIVVLAARLIVIRQRQREVPSRAQILFAQIAFMIGMFVSEFVVALGTGLLIAEYLARFQWGREAGSGWKAALRSAFARRYLVSDGLAVFIVLVPYGIFRWFNPSLYEGNSVGSLLHIRRLLGTAFGHIKQGTPLRFLDQPLPPLEGPDVWVAVAFGIVVAACLYYLSGPVLRIRTPWAVAVVAFLLTIYVSLPIAISAKYQIECMDWSKCGYLDSRMSYLPAVATLMGIIAIIGQLPFRRVFIGAVCIATGAVATLVFLHNAVVADDMRRYDAVWNRGETVACASPQLIGDEPAFMATVDPEALVELHPPSSPLEFWRVYIPWRADGRCRIK
;
A
#
# COMPACT_ATOMS: atom_id res chain seq x y z
N MET A 1 -24.78 -31.65 -37.64
CA MET A 1 -24.50 -30.35 -38.28
C MET A 1 -24.67 -29.27 -37.21
N SER A 2 -23.57 -28.83 -36.61
CA SER A 2 -23.60 -27.79 -35.57
C SER A 2 -23.61 -26.43 -36.27
N MET A 3 -24.68 -25.66 -36.06
CA MET A 3 -24.86 -24.34 -36.66
C MET A 3 -23.91 -23.37 -35.97
N THR A 4 -22.74 -23.16 -36.55
CA THR A 4 -21.75 -22.16 -36.10
C THR A 4 -22.39 -20.78 -36.28
N MET A 5 -22.95 -20.21 -35.21
CA MET A 5 -23.42 -18.82 -35.22
C MET A 5 -22.22 -17.93 -35.57
N MET A 6 -22.22 -17.35 -36.76
CA MET A 6 -21.28 -16.30 -37.13
C MET A 6 -21.51 -15.11 -36.20
N ASN A 7 -20.55 -14.82 -35.32
CA ASN A 7 -20.51 -13.56 -34.60
C ASN A 7 -20.44 -12.43 -35.63
N THR A 8 -21.52 -11.67 -35.76
CA THR A 8 -21.57 -10.52 -36.66
C THR A 8 -20.60 -9.42 -36.16
N PRO A 9 -19.85 -8.73 -37.03
CA PRO A 9 -18.87 -7.69 -36.68
C PRO A 9 -19.42 -6.55 -35.79
N ALA A 10 -20.74 -6.31 -35.84
CA ALA A 10 -21.42 -5.35 -34.97
C ALA A 10 -21.31 -5.70 -33.47
N GLY A 11 -21.28 -6.99 -33.11
CA GLY A 11 -21.18 -7.45 -31.72
C GLY A 11 -19.79 -7.25 -31.11
N GLU A 12 -18.73 -7.32 -31.92
CA GLU A 12 -17.35 -7.06 -31.46
C GLU A 12 -17.12 -5.57 -31.22
N LYS A 13 -17.65 -4.71 -32.11
CA LYS A 13 -17.57 -3.25 -31.95
C LYS A 13 -18.29 -2.78 -30.69
N GLN A 14 -19.48 -3.32 -30.40
CA GLN A 14 -20.24 -3.01 -29.18
C GLN A 14 -19.49 -3.42 -27.90
N ARG A 15 -18.87 -4.62 -27.89
CA ARG A 15 -18.07 -5.10 -26.75
C ARG A 15 -16.83 -4.24 -26.50
N SER A 16 -16.17 -3.79 -27.57
CA SER A 16 -15.01 -2.89 -27.49
C SER A 16 -15.39 -1.53 -26.88
N LEU A 17 -16.47 -0.90 -27.35
CA LEU A 17 -16.96 0.39 -26.82
C LEU A 17 -17.34 0.30 -25.33
N ASN A 18 -18.03 -0.77 -24.93
CA ASN A 18 -18.37 -1.00 -23.53
C ASN A 18 -17.12 -1.17 -22.65
N SER A 19 -16.06 -1.75 -23.19
CA SER A 19 -14.80 -1.95 -22.44
C SER A 19 -14.08 -0.62 -22.22
N ILE A 20 -14.05 0.26 -23.23
CA ILE A 20 -13.46 1.60 -23.10
C ILE A 20 -14.22 2.44 -22.09
N LEU A 21 -15.55 2.44 -22.14
CA LEU A 21 -16.38 3.19 -21.19
C LEU A 21 -16.11 2.76 -19.74
N VAL A 22 -16.02 1.45 -19.50
CA VAL A 22 -15.71 0.91 -18.16
C VAL A 22 -14.34 1.38 -17.68
N LEU A 23 -13.33 1.39 -18.55
CA LEU A 23 -12.00 1.89 -18.20
C LEU A 23 -12.01 3.38 -17.86
N ILE A 24 -12.76 4.20 -18.62
CA ILE A 24 -12.93 5.63 -18.35
C ILE A 24 -13.60 5.84 -16.98
N VAL A 25 -14.68 5.10 -16.70
CA VAL A 25 -15.38 5.20 -15.40
C VAL A 25 -14.46 4.77 -14.26
N VAL A 26 -13.73 3.66 -14.40
CA VAL A 26 -12.75 3.22 -13.38
C VAL A 26 -11.65 4.27 -13.18
N ALA A 27 -11.14 4.88 -14.26
CA ALA A 27 -10.16 5.96 -14.15
C ALA A 27 -10.72 7.19 -13.42
N ALA A 28 -11.97 7.57 -13.69
CA ALA A 28 -12.64 8.66 -12.98
C ALA A 28 -12.81 8.33 -11.47
N ILE A 29 -13.20 7.10 -11.13
CA ILE A 29 -13.27 6.63 -9.74
C ILE A 29 -11.90 6.73 -9.07
N VAL A 30 -10.82 6.31 -9.74
CA VAL A 30 -9.45 6.41 -9.21
C VAL A 30 -9.09 7.86 -8.89
N ILE A 31 -9.34 8.78 -9.84
CA ILE A 31 -9.05 10.20 -9.65
C ILE A 31 -9.82 10.75 -8.45
N VAL A 32 -11.14 10.48 -8.38
CA VAL A 32 -11.99 10.98 -7.29
C VAL A 32 -11.60 10.36 -5.94
N ALA A 33 -11.30 9.07 -5.88
CA ALA A 33 -10.92 8.37 -4.65
C ALA A 33 -9.56 8.82 -4.10
N PHE A 34 -8.61 9.15 -4.99
CA PHE A 34 -7.25 9.52 -4.60
C PHE A 34 -6.99 11.03 -4.58
N GLN A 35 -7.91 11.86 -5.06
CA GLN A 35 -7.80 13.32 -4.94
C GLN A 35 -7.57 13.79 -3.49
N PRO A 36 -8.23 13.22 -2.45
CA PRO A 36 -7.95 13.57 -1.06
C PRO A 36 -6.50 13.34 -0.62
N TYR A 37 -5.80 12.38 -1.24
CA TYR A 37 -4.41 12.02 -0.91
C TYR A 37 -3.38 12.99 -1.51
N TYR A 38 -3.80 13.90 -2.38
CA TYR A 38 -2.90 14.89 -2.98
C TYR A 38 -2.43 15.94 -1.97
N PHE A 39 -3.29 16.25 -1.00
CA PHE A 39 -2.99 17.23 0.04
C PHE A 39 -2.11 16.60 1.11
N GLY A 40 -1.34 17.44 1.81
CA GLY A 40 -0.55 17.03 2.95
C GLY A 40 0.75 16.30 2.60
N TYR A 41 1.85 16.92 3.01
CA TYR A 41 3.21 16.41 2.91
C TYR A 41 3.98 16.82 4.15
N ARG A 42 4.98 16.00 4.52
CA ARG A 42 5.75 16.20 5.77
C ARG A 42 4.83 16.30 6.99
N LEU A 43 3.94 15.33 7.09
CA LEU A 43 2.85 15.31 8.07
C LEU A 43 3.25 14.62 9.36
N SER A 44 4.32 13.82 9.33
CA SER A 44 4.87 13.13 10.48
C SER A 44 6.19 13.76 10.93
N ARG A 45 6.53 13.57 12.21
CA ARG A 45 7.84 13.96 12.76
C ARG A 45 9.00 13.37 11.96
N ASP A 46 8.83 12.12 11.52
CA ASP A 46 9.81 11.42 10.69
C ASP A 46 9.97 12.09 9.32
N ASP A 47 8.88 12.46 8.65
CA ASP A 47 8.96 13.12 7.34
C ASP A 47 9.62 14.49 7.42
N VAL A 48 9.38 15.26 8.49
CA VAL A 48 10.08 16.53 8.73
C VAL A 48 11.56 16.29 8.97
N TRP A 49 11.89 15.29 9.79
CA TRP A 49 13.27 14.91 10.07
C TRP A 49 14.01 14.43 8.80
N PHE A 50 13.38 13.57 7.99
CA PHE A 50 13.92 13.11 6.70
C PHE A 50 14.16 14.27 5.75
N PHE A 51 13.22 15.21 5.70
CA PHE A 51 13.40 16.41 4.89
C PHE A 51 14.59 17.24 5.38
N MET A 52 14.74 17.44 6.69
CA MET A 52 15.89 18.15 7.25
C MET A 52 17.21 17.44 6.90
N ALA A 53 17.28 16.12 7.08
CA ALA A 53 18.45 15.32 6.70
C ALA A 53 18.78 15.44 5.20
N SER A 54 17.79 15.59 4.33
CA SER A 54 18.01 15.82 2.89
C SER A 54 18.78 17.11 2.59
N THR A 55 18.66 18.12 3.46
CA THR A 55 19.33 19.41 3.28
C THR A 55 20.81 19.37 3.62
N GLU A 56 21.25 18.38 4.41
CA GLU A 56 22.65 18.17 4.79
C GLU A 56 23.48 17.42 3.73
N GLY A 57 22.82 16.86 2.71
CA GLY A 57 23.45 16.20 1.58
C GLY A 57 23.52 14.66 1.69
N PHE A 58 23.81 14.01 0.56
CA PHE A 58 23.71 12.56 0.41
C PHE A 58 24.59 11.77 1.39
N TRP A 59 25.83 12.21 1.63
CA TRP A 59 26.75 11.49 2.51
C TRP A 59 26.28 11.48 3.97
N LYS A 60 25.69 12.59 4.44
CA LYS A 60 25.08 12.65 5.78
C LYS A 60 23.91 11.69 5.92
N VAL A 61 23.07 11.61 4.89
CA VAL A 61 21.95 10.66 4.81
C VAL A 61 22.48 9.22 4.84
N TRP A 62 23.54 8.93 4.10
CA TRP A 62 24.15 7.60 4.05
C TRP A 62 24.80 7.19 5.39
N ASP A 63 25.55 8.10 6.01
CA ASP A 63 26.17 7.88 7.32
C ASP A 63 25.11 7.61 8.38
N HIS A 64 24.03 8.40 8.37
CA HIS A 64 22.92 8.21 9.28
C HIS A 64 22.16 6.89 9.01
N ALA A 65 21.90 6.56 7.74
CA ALA A 65 21.29 5.27 7.37
C ALA A 65 22.13 4.10 7.85
N SER A 66 23.46 4.21 7.76
CA SER A 66 24.41 3.20 8.24
C SER A 66 24.39 3.09 9.77
N SER A 67 24.39 4.21 10.49
CA SER A 67 24.27 4.22 11.96
C SER A 67 22.96 3.57 12.40
N VAL A 68 21.84 4.01 11.84
CA VAL A 68 20.51 3.46 12.18
C VAL A 68 20.41 1.98 11.83
N ALA A 69 21.00 1.55 10.72
CA ALA A 69 21.07 0.14 10.37
C ALA A 69 21.76 -0.66 11.47
N VAL A 70 22.92 -0.20 11.94
CA VAL A 70 23.70 -0.84 13.03
C VAL A 70 22.91 -0.80 14.35
N ASP A 71 22.45 0.38 14.78
CA ASP A 71 21.76 0.58 16.07
C ASP A 71 20.46 -0.22 16.17
N GLN A 72 19.73 -0.34 15.05
CA GLN A 72 18.52 -1.14 14.97
C GLN A 72 18.80 -2.58 14.56
N GLY A 73 20.01 -2.97 14.18
CA GLY A 73 20.32 -4.29 13.61
C GLY A 73 19.51 -4.63 12.36
N ARG A 74 19.20 -3.65 11.51
CA ARG A 74 18.35 -3.77 10.31
C ARG A 74 19.10 -3.31 9.08
N ILE A 75 19.73 -4.23 8.36
CA ILE A 75 20.49 -3.92 7.14
C ILE A 75 19.66 -3.19 6.07
N GLY A 76 18.34 -3.44 6.02
CA GLY A 76 17.42 -2.76 5.12
C GLY A 76 17.39 -1.24 5.29
N GLN A 77 17.70 -0.72 6.48
CA GLN A 77 17.72 0.73 6.76
C GLN A 77 18.69 1.50 5.85
N ILE A 78 19.75 0.84 5.38
CA ILE A 78 20.71 1.41 4.41
C ILE A 78 20.02 1.83 3.10
N PHE A 79 18.96 1.12 2.71
CA PHE A 79 18.18 1.43 1.50
C PHE A 79 16.90 2.20 1.81
N MET A 80 16.26 1.83 2.91
CA MET A 80 14.98 2.38 3.31
C MET A 80 15.07 3.87 3.66
N LEU A 81 16.09 4.26 4.44
CA LEU A 81 16.23 5.64 4.91
C LEU A 81 16.52 6.62 3.76
N PRO A 82 17.43 6.34 2.81
CA PRO A 82 17.59 7.18 1.62
C PRO A 82 16.32 7.32 0.79
N LEU A 83 15.50 6.27 0.67
CA LEU A 83 14.21 6.35 -0.03
C LEU A 83 13.22 7.26 0.72
N ASN A 84 13.20 7.22 2.05
CA ASN A 84 12.36 8.10 2.86
C ASN A 84 12.77 9.56 2.73
N VAL A 85 14.07 9.83 2.83
CA VAL A 85 14.67 11.16 2.62
C VAL A 85 14.36 11.69 1.23
N LEU A 86 14.51 10.85 0.19
CA LEU A 86 14.15 11.23 -1.17
C LEU A 86 12.66 11.54 -1.30
N GLY A 87 11.79 10.73 -0.70
CA GLY A 87 10.35 10.96 -0.67
C GLY A 87 9.98 12.29 -0.01
N ALA A 88 10.49 12.54 1.19
CA ALA A 88 10.23 13.76 1.97
C ALA A 88 10.80 15.04 1.32
N PHE A 89 11.89 14.91 0.57
CA PHE A 89 12.44 15.99 -0.25
C PHE A 89 11.54 16.31 -1.44
N LEU A 90 11.25 15.31 -2.28
CA LEU A 90 10.53 15.50 -3.55
C LEU A 90 9.06 15.87 -3.36
N VAL A 91 8.40 15.42 -2.29
CA VAL A 91 6.98 15.69 -2.03
C VAL A 91 6.66 17.18 -1.88
N GLY A 92 7.66 18.04 -1.66
CA GLY A 92 7.47 19.49 -1.70
C GLY A 92 6.96 20.00 -3.06
N ASP A 93 7.25 19.30 -4.16
CA ASP A 93 6.77 19.64 -5.50
C ASP A 93 5.43 18.94 -5.83
N PRO A 94 4.39 19.69 -6.23
CA PRO A 94 3.13 19.16 -6.76
C PRO A 94 3.26 18.01 -7.77
N ALA A 95 4.23 18.08 -8.69
CA ALA A 95 4.38 17.06 -9.73
C ALA A 95 4.81 15.70 -9.13
N TRP A 96 5.70 15.74 -8.13
CA TRP A 96 6.15 14.54 -7.43
C TRP A 96 5.08 13.92 -6.54
N ARG A 97 4.17 14.73 -5.96
CA ARG A 97 2.98 14.21 -5.27
C ARG A 97 2.12 13.37 -6.20
N VAL A 98 1.82 13.88 -7.40
CA VAL A 98 1.08 13.13 -8.42
C VAL A 98 1.83 11.86 -8.82
N ALA A 99 3.16 11.93 -9.00
CA ALA A 99 3.96 10.75 -9.32
C ALA A 99 3.91 9.68 -8.22
N PHE A 100 4.00 10.06 -6.94
CA PHE A 100 3.90 9.13 -5.82
C PHE A 100 2.52 8.49 -5.72
N LEU A 101 1.44 9.25 -5.92
CA LEU A 101 0.09 8.70 -6.01
C LEU A 101 -0.05 7.72 -7.19
N ALA A 102 0.49 8.06 -8.36
CA ALA A 102 0.45 7.19 -9.52
C ALA A 102 1.23 5.88 -9.28
N LEU A 103 2.40 5.94 -8.65
CA LEU A 103 3.15 4.74 -8.24
C LEU A 103 2.34 3.90 -7.25
N TYR A 104 1.71 4.53 -6.26
CA TYR A 104 0.90 3.82 -5.28
C TYR A 104 -0.32 3.14 -5.91
N VAL A 105 -1.02 3.81 -6.83
CA VAL A 105 -2.13 3.22 -7.60
C VAL A 105 -1.61 2.08 -8.51
N LEU A 106 -0.43 2.23 -9.12
CA LEU A 106 0.21 1.19 -9.92
C LEU A 106 0.48 -0.07 -9.09
N GLN A 107 0.91 0.07 -7.83
CA GLN A 107 1.07 -1.06 -6.91
C GLN A 107 -0.24 -1.83 -6.73
N LEU A 108 -1.36 -1.12 -6.47
CA LEU A 108 -2.69 -1.74 -6.31
C LEU A 108 -3.10 -2.49 -7.58
N LEU A 109 -2.86 -1.90 -8.75
CA LEU A 109 -3.16 -2.51 -10.05
C LEU A 109 -2.31 -3.76 -10.29
N LEU A 110 -1.00 -3.70 -10.04
CA LEU A 110 -0.10 -4.85 -10.20
C LEU A 110 -0.51 -6.00 -9.28
N PHE A 111 -0.94 -5.70 -8.05
CA PHE A 111 -1.48 -6.71 -7.14
C PHE A 111 -2.78 -7.33 -7.68
N ALA A 112 -3.71 -6.53 -8.21
CA ALA A 112 -4.93 -7.05 -8.82
C ALA A 112 -4.63 -7.95 -10.05
N ILE A 113 -3.68 -7.56 -10.91
CA ILE A 113 -3.21 -8.37 -12.03
C ILE A 113 -2.57 -9.67 -11.51
N PHE A 114 -1.76 -9.60 -10.45
CA PHE A 114 -1.13 -10.77 -9.85
C PHE A 114 -2.17 -11.79 -9.39
N VAL A 115 -3.18 -11.36 -8.61
CA VAL A 115 -4.25 -12.25 -8.14
C VAL A 115 -5.06 -12.81 -9.32
N SER A 116 -5.39 -11.98 -10.33
CA SER A 116 -6.06 -12.43 -11.55
C SER A 116 -5.28 -13.54 -12.27
N ARG A 117 -3.95 -13.39 -12.37
CA ARG A 117 -3.07 -14.40 -12.98
C ARG A 117 -2.99 -15.69 -12.16
N LEU A 118 -2.99 -15.59 -10.84
CA LEU A 118 -3.05 -16.75 -9.95
C LEU A 118 -4.35 -17.53 -10.11
N LEU A 119 -5.48 -16.81 -10.16
CA LEU A 119 -6.81 -17.44 -10.26
C LEU A 119 -7.18 -17.85 -11.68
N ARG A 120 -6.42 -17.43 -12.70
CA ARG A 120 -6.74 -17.63 -14.13
C ARG A 120 -8.15 -17.13 -14.48
N GLN A 121 -8.56 -16.03 -13.86
CA GLN A 121 -9.84 -15.35 -14.07
C GLN A 121 -9.59 -13.86 -14.29
N ASP A 122 -10.36 -13.23 -15.18
CA ASP A 122 -10.24 -11.81 -15.47
C ASP A 122 -10.97 -10.95 -14.43
N ILE A 123 -10.44 -10.94 -13.22
CA ILE A 123 -10.98 -10.22 -12.06
C ILE A 123 -10.23 -8.91 -11.78
N THR A 124 -9.28 -8.55 -12.66
CA THR A 124 -8.33 -7.44 -12.42
C THR A 124 -9.06 -6.15 -12.09
N LEU A 125 -10.01 -5.72 -12.94
CA LEU A 125 -10.74 -4.47 -12.75
C LEU A 125 -11.64 -4.51 -11.51
N PHE A 126 -12.26 -5.67 -11.21
CA PHE A 126 -13.11 -5.81 -10.03
C PHE A 126 -12.30 -5.65 -8.74
N LEU A 127 -11.19 -6.39 -8.62
CA LEU A 127 -10.33 -6.34 -7.44
C LEU A 127 -9.64 -4.98 -7.31
N PHE A 128 -9.19 -4.40 -8.42
CA PHE A 128 -8.61 -3.05 -8.43
C PHE A 128 -9.63 -1.99 -7.98
N LEU A 129 -10.88 -2.08 -8.45
CA LEU A 129 -11.94 -1.17 -8.02
C LEU A 129 -12.23 -1.30 -6.52
N LEU A 130 -12.26 -2.51 -5.97
CA LEU A 130 -12.37 -2.70 -4.51
C LEU A 130 -11.18 -2.05 -3.78
N LEU A 131 -9.94 -2.30 -4.25
CA LEU A 131 -8.73 -1.76 -3.63
C LEU A 131 -8.70 -0.22 -3.65
N VAL A 132 -9.27 0.41 -4.67
CA VAL A 132 -9.33 1.87 -4.80
C VAL A 132 -10.47 2.46 -3.96
N ALA A 133 -11.69 1.93 -4.13
CA ALA A 133 -12.89 2.52 -3.53
C ALA A 133 -12.97 2.33 -2.01
N LEU A 134 -12.30 1.29 -1.49
CA LEU A 134 -12.28 0.97 -0.07
C LEU A 134 -10.99 1.41 0.63
N HIS A 135 -10.18 2.26 -0.01
CA HIS A 135 -8.89 2.64 0.55
C HIS A 135 -9.05 3.76 1.61
N PRO A 136 -8.78 3.49 2.90
CA PRO A 136 -8.90 4.52 3.93
C PRO A 136 -7.72 5.49 3.88
N LEU A 137 -7.95 6.79 3.99
CA LEU A 137 -6.91 7.80 4.13
C LEU A 137 -6.46 7.85 5.59
N ALA A 138 -5.16 7.69 5.80
CA ALA A 138 -4.53 7.71 7.11
C ALA A 138 -3.12 8.25 6.90
N PHE A 139 -2.93 9.54 7.13
CA PHE A 139 -1.77 10.26 6.61
C PHE A 139 -0.56 10.25 7.54
N GLU A 140 -0.79 10.15 8.86
CA GLU A 140 0.23 10.37 9.87
C GLU A 140 1.39 9.38 9.77
N ASN A 141 1.15 8.14 9.34
CA ASN A 141 2.17 7.09 9.34
C ASN A 141 2.02 6.07 8.20
N MET A 142 1.29 6.40 7.13
CA MET A 142 1.07 5.45 6.04
C MET A 142 1.28 6.05 4.65
N PRO A 143 1.81 5.26 3.70
CA PRO A 143 1.82 5.68 2.31
C PRO A 143 0.38 5.80 1.77
N PRO A 144 0.18 6.63 0.73
CA PRO A 144 1.19 7.35 -0.03
C PRO A 144 1.61 8.73 0.53
N ASN A 145 1.07 9.18 1.67
CA ASN A 145 1.37 10.51 2.19
C ASN A 145 2.64 10.55 3.05
N ALA A 146 2.77 9.62 4.00
CA ALA A 146 4.00 9.43 4.77
C ALA A 146 4.84 8.31 4.15
N TYR A 147 6.17 8.45 4.18
CA TYR A 147 7.11 7.46 3.65
C TYR A 147 6.75 6.97 2.22
N PRO A 148 6.44 7.87 1.26
CA PRO A 148 5.76 7.55 0.00
C PRO A 148 6.46 6.48 -0.85
N LEU A 149 7.79 6.40 -0.75
CA LEU A 149 8.61 5.48 -1.54
C LEU A 149 8.99 4.20 -0.79
N GLN A 150 8.95 4.22 0.55
CA GLN A 150 9.54 3.19 1.42
C GLN A 150 9.09 1.78 1.08
N ASN A 151 7.77 1.61 1.01
CA ASN A 151 7.13 0.33 0.71
C ASN A 151 6.64 0.29 -0.75
N THR A 152 6.22 1.44 -1.28
CA THR A 152 5.60 1.52 -2.61
C THR A 152 6.53 1.03 -3.72
N LEU A 153 7.75 1.55 -3.78
CA LEU A 153 8.68 1.21 -4.86
C LEU A 153 9.14 -0.26 -4.78
N PRO A 154 9.59 -0.77 -3.62
CA PRO A 154 9.95 -2.19 -3.51
C PRO A 154 8.78 -3.14 -3.77
N PHE A 155 7.55 -2.80 -3.38
CA PHE A 155 6.38 -3.63 -3.66
C PHE A 155 6.07 -3.71 -5.16
N ILE A 156 6.17 -2.58 -5.89
CA ILE A 156 6.05 -2.57 -7.35
C ILE A 156 7.11 -3.49 -7.98
N VAL A 157 8.37 -3.39 -7.54
CA VAL A 157 9.47 -4.22 -8.05
C VAL A 157 9.20 -5.70 -7.82
N VAL A 158 8.82 -6.07 -6.59
CA VAL A 158 8.49 -7.45 -6.21
C VAL A 158 7.30 -7.98 -7.01
N LEU A 159 6.20 -7.23 -7.11
CA LEU A 159 5.01 -7.64 -7.87
C LEU A 159 5.31 -7.79 -9.36
N ALA A 160 6.00 -6.83 -9.98
CA ALA A 160 6.38 -6.88 -11.38
C ALA A 160 7.30 -8.07 -11.67
N ALA A 161 8.30 -8.30 -10.81
CA ALA A 161 9.18 -9.47 -10.89
C ALA A 161 8.39 -10.78 -10.85
N ARG A 162 7.47 -10.94 -9.88
CA ARG A 162 6.65 -12.16 -9.78
C ARG A 162 5.71 -12.34 -10.97
N LEU A 163 5.11 -11.27 -11.48
CA LEU A 163 4.30 -11.30 -12.70
C LEU A 163 5.11 -11.79 -13.91
N ILE A 164 6.35 -11.32 -14.08
CA ILE A 164 7.26 -11.80 -15.14
C ILE A 164 7.56 -13.29 -14.95
N VAL A 165 7.91 -13.71 -13.72
CA VAL A 165 8.21 -15.12 -13.41
C VAL A 165 7.01 -16.02 -13.71
N ILE A 166 5.81 -15.66 -13.26
CA ILE A 166 4.57 -16.40 -13.53
C ILE A 166 4.34 -16.51 -15.03
N ARG A 167 4.44 -15.39 -15.76
CA ARG A 167 4.23 -15.35 -17.22
C ARG A 167 5.21 -16.26 -17.95
N GLN A 168 6.51 -16.23 -17.59
CA GLN A 168 7.51 -17.07 -18.23
C GLN A 168 7.31 -18.54 -17.91
N ARG A 169 7.00 -18.90 -16.66
CA ARG A 169 6.78 -20.29 -16.24
C ARG A 169 5.54 -20.93 -16.88
N GLN A 170 4.61 -20.12 -17.39
CA GLN A 170 3.42 -20.57 -18.13
C GLN A 170 3.68 -20.78 -19.63
N ARG A 171 4.83 -20.36 -20.17
CA ARG A 171 5.19 -20.59 -21.59
C ARG A 171 5.73 -22.01 -21.78
N GLU A 172 5.53 -22.54 -23.00
CA GLU A 172 6.12 -23.82 -23.42
C GLU A 172 7.66 -23.77 -23.33
N VAL A 173 8.25 -22.67 -23.82
CA VAL A 173 9.70 -22.41 -23.76
C VAL A 173 9.96 -21.16 -22.89
N PRO A 174 10.24 -21.34 -21.58
CA PRO A 174 10.50 -20.22 -20.69
C PRO A 174 11.86 -19.57 -20.96
N SER A 175 11.91 -18.23 -21.01
CA SER A 175 13.18 -17.50 -21.10
C SER A 175 13.91 -17.54 -19.75
N ARG A 176 15.03 -18.27 -19.67
CA ARG A 176 15.84 -18.38 -18.44
C ARG A 176 16.42 -17.03 -18.01
N ALA A 177 16.85 -16.21 -18.97
CA ALA A 177 17.39 -14.88 -18.70
C ALA A 177 16.34 -13.97 -18.05
N GLN A 178 15.12 -13.91 -18.60
CA GLN A 178 14.04 -13.10 -18.03
C GLN A 178 13.65 -13.57 -16.62
N ILE A 179 13.63 -14.89 -16.37
CA ILE A 179 13.39 -15.42 -15.03
C ILE A 179 14.53 -15.00 -14.08
N LEU A 180 15.79 -15.11 -14.51
CA LEU A 180 16.93 -14.71 -13.67
C LEU A 180 16.89 -13.22 -13.32
N PHE A 181 16.69 -12.33 -14.30
CA PHE A 181 16.56 -10.90 -14.05
C PHE A 181 15.39 -10.59 -13.12
N ALA A 182 14.25 -11.25 -13.31
CA ALA A 182 13.11 -11.08 -12.41
C ALA A 182 13.42 -11.59 -10.99
N GLN A 183 14.14 -12.70 -10.82
CA GLN A 183 14.57 -13.15 -9.49
C GLN A 183 15.55 -12.18 -8.83
N ILE A 184 16.48 -11.58 -9.59
CA ILE A 184 17.38 -10.54 -9.09
C ILE A 184 16.58 -9.33 -8.62
N ALA A 185 15.63 -8.84 -9.43
CA ALA A 185 14.75 -7.75 -9.04
C ALA A 185 13.92 -8.08 -7.80
N PHE A 186 13.39 -9.31 -7.70
CA PHE A 186 12.67 -9.80 -6.53
C PHE A 186 13.55 -9.81 -5.27
N MET A 187 14.80 -10.26 -5.37
CA MET A 187 15.77 -10.21 -4.27
C MET A 187 16.07 -8.77 -3.86
N ILE A 188 16.36 -7.87 -4.82
CA ILE A 188 16.63 -6.45 -4.55
C ILE A 188 15.46 -5.80 -3.82
N GLY A 189 14.23 -6.02 -4.30
CA GLY A 189 13.03 -5.50 -3.65
C GLY A 189 12.89 -6.00 -2.21
N MET A 190 13.02 -7.31 -1.98
CA MET A 190 12.98 -7.89 -0.63
C MET A 190 14.13 -7.43 0.27
N PHE A 191 15.27 -7.02 -0.29
CA PHE A 191 16.41 -6.57 0.51
C PHE A 191 16.17 -5.21 1.18
N VAL A 192 15.22 -4.41 0.70
CA VAL A 192 14.95 -3.07 1.22
C VAL A 192 14.37 -3.09 2.64
N SER A 193 13.46 -4.01 2.95
CA SER A 193 12.91 -4.14 4.30
C SER A 193 12.30 -5.53 4.56
N GLU A 194 12.21 -5.90 5.83
CA GLU A 194 11.52 -7.11 6.29
C GLU A 194 10.04 -7.14 5.92
N PHE A 195 9.44 -5.98 5.72
CA PHE A 195 8.07 -5.82 5.23
C PHE A 195 7.96 -6.34 3.80
N VAL A 196 8.91 -5.96 2.94
CA VAL A 196 8.96 -6.45 1.56
C VAL A 196 9.29 -7.95 1.54
N VAL A 197 10.09 -8.46 2.47
CA VAL A 197 10.28 -9.91 2.65
C VAL A 197 8.96 -10.61 2.97
N ALA A 198 8.17 -10.11 3.92
CA ALA A 198 6.89 -10.70 4.29
C ALA A 198 5.89 -10.67 3.13
N LEU A 199 5.80 -9.55 2.39
CA LEU A 199 4.99 -9.50 1.18
C LEU A 199 5.50 -10.50 0.13
N GLY A 200 6.80 -10.48 -0.20
CA GLY A 200 7.39 -11.31 -1.24
C GLY A 200 7.23 -12.81 -0.98
N THR A 201 7.47 -13.24 0.25
CA THR A 201 7.23 -14.63 0.68
C THR A 201 5.75 -14.99 0.72
N GLY A 202 4.87 -14.05 1.11
CA GLY A 202 3.41 -14.21 1.00
C GLY A 202 2.93 -14.43 -0.44
N LEU A 203 3.49 -13.68 -1.40
CA LEU A 203 3.22 -13.88 -2.84
C LEU A 203 3.71 -15.26 -3.31
N LEU A 204 4.87 -15.72 -2.85
CA LEU A 204 5.36 -17.07 -3.16
C LEU A 204 4.40 -18.14 -2.63
N ILE A 205 3.95 -18.03 -1.37
CA ILE A 205 2.98 -18.96 -0.78
C ILE A 205 1.71 -19.01 -1.65
N ALA A 206 1.17 -17.85 -2.03
CA ALA A 206 0.00 -17.76 -2.91
C ALA A 206 0.25 -18.44 -4.28
N GLU A 207 1.44 -18.25 -4.88
CA GLU A 207 1.83 -18.90 -6.13
C GLU A 207 1.89 -20.43 -6.02
N TYR A 208 2.49 -20.97 -4.96
CA TYR A 208 2.59 -22.41 -4.77
C TYR A 208 1.21 -23.05 -4.58
N LEU A 209 0.33 -22.40 -3.80
CA LEU A 209 -1.06 -22.84 -3.62
C LEU A 209 -1.87 -22.75 -4.93
N ALA A 210 -1.69 -21.69 -5.71
CA ALA A 210 -2.32 -21.55 -7.02
C ALA A 210 -1.86 -22.63 -8.00
N ARG A 211 -0.55 -22.94 -8.07
CA ARG A 211 -0.01 -24.02 -8.91
C ARG A 211 -0.56 -25.39 -8.52
N PHE A 212 -0.66 -25.64 -7.22
CA PHE A 212 -1.27 -26.84 -6.71
C PHE A 212 -2.72 -26.97 -7.21
N GLN A 213 -3.51 -25.90 -7.10
CA GLN A 213 -4.88 -25.87 -7.59
C GLN A 213 -4.95 -26.04 -9.12
N TRP A 214 -4.06 -25.41 -9.89
CA TRP A 214 -4.00 -25.61 -11.35
C TRP A 214 -3.76 -27.07 -11.74
N GLY A 215 -2.92 -27.78 -10.99
CA GLY A 215 -2.70 -29.22 -11.18
C GLY A 215 -3.95 -30.04 -10.90
N ARG A 216 -4.67 -29.72 -9.81
CA ARG A 216 -5.96 -30.36 -9.47
C ARG A 216 -7.01 -30.14 -10.56
N GLU A 217 -7.10 -28.92 -11.08
CA GLU A 217 -8.03 -28.56 -12.16
C GLU A 217 -7.69 -29.21 -13.50
N ALA A 218 -6.43 -29.54 -13.75
CA ALA A 218 -5.98 -30.32 -14.89
C ALA A 218 -6.22 -31.84 -14.72
N GLY A 219 -6.93 -32.26 -13.68
CA GLY A 219 -7.22 -33.68 -13.41
C GLY A 219 -6.10 -34.44 -12.71
N SER A 220 -5.02 -33.77 -12.28
CA SER A 220 -3.95 -34.45 -11.54
C SER A 220 -4.44 -34.88 -10.15
N GLY A 221 -4.10 -36.11 -9.75
CA GLY A 221 -4.27 -36.56 -8.36
C GLY A 221 -3.50 -35.66 -7.38
N TRP A 222 -3.90 -35.67 -6.10
CA TRP A 222 -3.34 -34.79 -5.05
C TRP A 222 -1.80 -34.83 -5.00
N LYS A 223 -1.22 -36.04 -4.99
CA LYS A 223 0.25 -36.23 -4.96
C LYS A 223 0.95 -35.64 -6.19
N ALA A 224 0.36 -35.81 -7.38
CA ALA A 224 0.93 -35.29 -8.62
C ALA A 224 0.83 -33.76 -8.71
N ALA A 225 -0.30 -33.19 -8.29
CA ALA A 225 -0.49 -31.74 -8.20
C ALA A 225 0.52 -31.11 -7.21
N LEU A 226 0.72 -31.73 -6.04
CA LEU A 226 1.69 -31.27 -5.04
C LEU A 226 3.13 -31.34 -5.59
N ARG A 227 3.52 -32.47 -6.19
CA ARG A 227 4.84 -32.63 -6.80
C ARG A 227 5.11 -31.61 -7.91
N SER A 228 4.08 -31.29 -8.71
CA SER A 228 4.18 -30.30 -9.78
C SER A 228 4.30 -28.87 -9.22
N ALA A 229 3.50 -28.53 -8.21
CA ALA A 229 3.55 -27.22 -7.55
C ALA A 229 4.92 -26.95 -6.92
N PHE A 230 5.47 -27.95 -6.23
CA PHE A 230 6.78 -27.91 -5.56
C PHE A 230 7.90 -28.55 -6.41
N ALA A 231 7.80 -28.46 -7.74
CA ALA A 231 8.85 -29.00 -8.60
C ALA A 231 10.22 -28.39 -8.23
N ARG A 232 11.25 -29.23 -8.14
CA ARG A 232 12.60 -28.88 -7.66
C ARG A 232 13.14 -27.57 -8.26
N ARG A 233 12.93 -27.35 -9.56
CA ARG A 233 13.37 -26.12 -10.25
C ARG A 233 12.80 -24.83 -9.66
N TYR A 234 11.54 -24.85 -9.23
CA TYR A 234 10.88 -23.68 -8.64
C TYR A 234 11.33 -23.49 -7.20
N LEU A 235 11.35 -24.59 -6.43
CA LEU A 235 11.76 -24.57 -5.03
C LEU A 235 13.19 -24.07 -4.88
N VAL A 236 14.11 -24.55 -5.72
CA VAL A 236 15.50 -24.10 -5.71
C VAL A 236 15.61 -22.64 -6.12
N SER A 237 14.93 -22.21 -7.20
CA SER A 237 15.04 -20.82 -7.66
C SER A 237 14.43 -19.81 -6.69
N ASP A 238 13.22 -20.06 -6.20
CA ASP A 238 12.53 -19.16 -5.27
C ASP A 238 13.14 -19.27 -3.86
N GLY A 239 13.52 -20.48 -3.43
CA GLY A 239 14.17 -20.71 -2.14
C GLY A 239 15.57 -20.09 -2.06
N LEU A 240 16.36 -20.16 -3.13
CA LEU A 240 17.66 -19.47 -3.21
C LEU A 240 17.48 -17.95 -3.13
N ALA A 241 16.47 -17.39 -3.81
CA ALA A 241 16.20 -15.96 -3.74
C ALA A 241 15.86 -15.50 -2.31
N VAL A 242 15.01 -16.26 -1.61
CA VAL A 242 14.68 -15.98 -0.21
C VAL A 242 15.90 -16.16 0.70
N PHE A 243 16.69 -17.22 0.51
CA PHE A 243 17.89 -17.49 1.31
C PHE A 243 18.96 -16.41 1.16
N ILE A 244 19.22 -15.96 -0.08
CA ILE A 244 20.18 -14.89 -0.37
C ILE A 244 19.78 -13.57 0.30
N VAL A 245 18.49 -13.32 0.52
CA VAL A 245 18.02 -12.14 1.26
C VAL A 245 18.08 -12.37 2.76
N LEU A 246 17.53 -13.48 3.27
CA LEU A 246 17.42 -13.72 4.72
C LEU A 246 18.77 -13.94 5.42
N VAL A 247 19.75 -14.57 4.75
CA VAL A 247 21.05 -14.84 5.36
C VAL A 247 21.80 -13.56 5.72
N PRO A 248 21.98 -12.58 4.81
CA PRO A 248 22.55 -11.29 5.16
C PRO A 248 21.78 -10.57 6.28
N TYR A 249 20.44 -10.60 6.27
CA TYR A 249 19.64 -10.04 7.36
C TYR A 249 19.97 -10.70 8.71
N GLY A 250 20.00 -12.04 8.74
CA GLY A 250 20.32 -12.81 9.95
C GLY A 250 21.74 -12.60 10.44
N ILE A 251 22.72 -12.63 9.54
CA ILE A 251 24.14 -12.38 9.84
C ILE A 251 24.32 -10.95 10.36
N PHE A 252 23.76 -9.96 9.66
CA PHE A 252 23.88 -8.57 10.07
C PHE A 252 23.25 -8.33 11.44
N ARG A 253 22.08 -8.91 11.69
CA ARG A 253 21.38 -8.85 12.98
C ARG A 253 22.17 -9.55 14.10
N TRP A 254 22.87 -10.64 13.78
CA TRP A 254 23.70 -11.35 14.74
C TRP A 254 24.89 -10.50 15.20
N PHE A 255 25.56 -9.82 14.28
CA PHE A 255 26.70 -8.95 14.59
C PHE A 255 26.29 -7.58 15.13
N ASN A 256 25.07 -7.13 14.87
CA ASN A 256 24.52 -5.86 15.34
C ASN A 256 23.17 -6.11 16.03
N PRO A 257 23.14 -6.60 17.28
CA PRO A 257 21.91 -6.74 18.04
C PRO A 257 21.19 -5.38 18.20
N SER A 258 19.85 -5.37 18.16
CA SER A 258 19.11 -4.11 18.36
C SER A 258 19.40 -3.51 19.72
N LEU A 259 19.67 -2.21 19.72
CA LEU A 259 19.53 -1.35 20.88
C LEU A 259 18.12 -0.72 20.92
N TYR A 260 17.41 -0.73 19.80
CA TYR A 260 16.06 -0.17 19.67
C TYR A 260 14.97 -1.17 20.06
N GLU A 261 14.20 -0.86 21.11
CA GLU A 261 13.09 -1.69 21.62
C GLU A 261 12.01 -1.97 20.56
N GLY A 262 11.79 -1.03 19.63
CA GLY A 262 10.82 -1.21 18.55
C GLY A 262 11.20 -2.24 17.50
N ASN A 263 12.37 -2.87 17.63
CA ASN A 263 12.76 -4.04 16.88
C ASN A 263 13.13 -5.21 17.82
N SER A 264 12.60 -5.21 19.05
CA SER A 264 12.73 -6.34 19.97
C SER A 264 11.58 -7.34 19.75
N VAL A 265 11.94 -8.64 19.75
CA VAL A 265 11.00 -9.76 19.53
C VAL A 265 10.46 -10.30 20.87
N GLY A 266 10.68 -9.56 21.96
CA GLY A 266 10.44 -10.00 23.34
C GLY A 266 8.99 -10.35 23.67
N SER A 267 8.04 -10.00 22.79
CA SER A 267 6.61 -10.18 23.03
C SER A 267 5.94 -11.28 22.20
N LEU A 268 6.71 -12.19 21.59
CA LEU A 268 6.17 -13.35 20.86
C LEU A 268 5.25 -14.23 21.71
N LEU A 269 5.54 -14.34 23.01
CA LEU A 269 4.79 -15.21 23.93
C LEU A 269 3.46 -14.58 24.39
N HIS A 270 3.23 -13.29 24.15
CA HIS A 270 1.99 -12.60 24.49
C HIS A 270 0.96 -12.75 23.36
N ILE A 271 0.42 -13.96 23.17
CA ILE A 271 -0.49 -14.28 22.05
C ILE A 271 -1.67 -13.29 21.91
N ARG A 272 -2.24 -12.83 23.04
CA ARG A 272 -3.32 -11.84 23.04
C ARG A 272 -2.87 -10.50 22.46
N ARG A 273 -1.68 -10.02 22.84
CA ARG A 273 -1.11 -8.77 22.30
C ARG A 273 -0.73 -8.94 20.84
N LEU A 274 -0.09 -10.05 20.48
CA LEU A 274 0.26 -10.36 19.09
C LEU A 274 -0.98 -10.35 18.18
N LEU A 275 -2.03 -11.09 18.54
CA LEU A 275 -3.27 -11.12 17.76
C LEU A 275 -3.98 -9.77 17.80
N GLY A 276 -4.07 -9.13 18.96
CA GLY A 276 -4.68 -7.81 19.12
C GLY A 276 -4.02 -6.75 18.24
N THR A 277 -2.69 -6.71 18.21
CA THR A 277 -1.90 -5.82 17.36
C THR A 277 -2.10 -6.15 15.89
N ALA A 278 -2.01 -7.42 15.48
CA ALA A 278 -2.26 -7.81 14.10
C ALA A 278 -3.65 -7.36 13.62
N PHE A 279 -4.71 -7.64 14.39
CA PHE A 279 -6.07 -7.19 14.06
C PHE A 279 -6.22 -5.67 14.11
N GLY A 280 -5.56 -5.00 15.04
CA GLY A 280 -5.52 -3.54 15.12
C GLY A 280 -4.95 -2.92 13.85
N HIS A 281 -3.82 -3.43 13.34
CA HIS A 281 -3.23 -2.97 12.09
C HIS A 281 -4.11 -3.26 10.88
N ILE A 282 -4.75 -4.43 10.82
CA ILE A 282 -5.71 -4.78 9.75
C ILE A 282 -6.91 -3.82 9.78
N LYS A 283 -7.48 -3.58 10.96
CA LYS A 283 -8.60 -2.64 11.14
C LYS A 283 -8.20 -1.24 10.66
N GLN A 284 -7.05 -0.74 11.09
CA GLN A 284 -6.57 0.60 10.72
C GLN A 284 -6.20 0.73 9.23
N GLY A 285 -5.77 -0.36 8.59
CA GLY A 285 -5.45 -0.40 7.17
C GLY A 285 -6.65 -0.56 6.23
N THR A 286 -7.84 -0.83 6.76
CA THR A 286 -9.07 -1.16 5.98
C THR A 286 -10.23 -0.21 6.35
N PRO A 287 -11.36 -0.23 5.61
CA PRO A 287 -12.55 0.53 5.99
C PRO A 287 -13.11 0.19 7.38
N LEU A 288 -12.70 -0.92 7.98
CA LEU A 288 -13.20 -1.36 9.29
C LEU A 288 -12.94 -0.31 10.38
N ARG A 289 -11.92 0.55 10.23
CA ARG A 289 -11.66 1.66 11.16
C ARG A 289 -12.76 2.70 11.24
N PHE A 290 -13.62 2.78 10.23
CA PHE A 290 -14.69 3.78 10.14
C PHE A 290 -16.04 3.24 10.64
N LEU A 291 -16.18 1.93 10.80
CA LEU A 291 -17.46 1.32 11.19
C LEU A 291 -17.87 1.67 12.63
N ASP A 292 -16.92 2.02 13.48
CA ASP A 292 -17.13 2.45 14.87
C ASP A 292 -16.94 3.97 15.07
N GLN A 293 -16.76 4.72 13.99
CA GLN A 293 -16.64 6.18 14.05
C GLN A 293 -18.00 6.83 13.78
N PRO A 294 -18.30 7.97 14.43
CA PRO A 294 -19.48 8.76 14.07
C PRO A 294 -19.36 9.23 12.62
N LEU A 295 -20.50 9.34 11.94
CA LEU A 295 -20.53 9.95 10.62
C LEU A 295 -19.97 11.37 10.71
N PRO A 296 -19.05 11.76 9.82
CA PRO A 296 -18.50 13.10 9.83
C PRO A 296 -19.63 14.11 9.55
N PRO A 297 -19.62 15.28 10.21
CA PRO A 297 -20.61 16.33 10.00
C PRO A 297 -20.30 17.06 8.69
N LEU A 298 -20.53 16.41 7.56
CA LEU A 298 -20.39 17.02 6.25
C LEU A 298 -21.74 17.61 5.83
N GLU A 299 -21.75 18.90 5.50
CA GLU A 299 -22.91 19.62 4.98
C GLU A 299 -22.72 19.91 3.48
N GLY A 300 -23.82 19.95 2.73
CA GLY A 300 -23.83 20.45 1.36
C GLY A 300 -23.35 19.45 0.27
N PRO A 301 -22.54 19.89 -0.72
CA PRO A 301 -22.30 19.14 -1.96
C PRO A 301 -21.47 17.86 -1.79
N ASP A 302 -20.61 17.78 -0.78
CA ASP A 302 -19.70 16.65 -0.59
C ASP A 302 -20.42 15.33 -0.28
N VAL A 303 -21.55 15.41 0.44
CA VAL A 303 -22.41 14.25 0.71
C VAL A 303 -22.98 13.70 -0.59
N TRP A 304 -23.44 14.57 -1.50
CA TRP A 304 -23.97 14.15 -2.80
C TRP A 304 -22.90 13.54 -3.70
N VAL A 305 -21.69 14.10 -3.70
CA VAL A 305 -20.54 13.52 -4.40
C VAL A 305 -20.20 12.14 -3.84
N ALA A 306 -20.19 11.97 -2.52
CA ALA A 306 -19.91 10.70 -1.86
C ALA A 306 -20.97 9.62 -2.16
N VAL A 307 -22.25 10.01 -2.16
CA VAL A 307 -23.37 9.11 -2.51
C VAL A 307 -23.29 8.72 -3.98
N ALA A 308 -23.07 9.69 -4.88
CA ALA A 308 -22.88 9.42 -6.31
C ALA A 308 -21.70 8.47 -6.54
N PHE A 309 -20.57 8.73 -5.88
CA PHE A 309 -19.39 7.87 -5.90
C PHE A 309 -19.73 6.42 -5.49
N GLY A 310 -20.42 6.23 -4.35
CA GLY A 310 -20.83 4.91 -3.89
C GLY A 310 -21.79 4.19 -4.85
N ILE A 311 -22.73 4.90 -5.46
CA ILE A 311 -23.65 4.35 -6.47
C ILE A 311 -22.87 3.89 -7.71
N VAL A 312 -21.95 4.71 -8.22
CA VAL A 312 -21.12 4.35 -9.39
C VAL A 312 -20.24 3.14 -9.06
N VAL A 313 -19.61 3.11 -7.88
CA VAL A 313 -18.82 1.96 -7.42
C VAL A 313 -19.67 0.70 -7.35
N ALA A 314 -20.86 0.76 -6.74
CA ALA A 314 -21.77 -0.39 -6.65
C ALA A 314 -22.18 -0.91 -8.04
N ALA A 315 -22.55 -0.01 -8.95
CA ALA A 315 -22.93 -0.36 -10.32
C ALA A 315 -21.77 -1.00 -11.10
N CYS A 316 -20.57 -0.42 -11.00
CA CYS A 316 -19.37 -0.96 -11.63
C CYS A 316 -18.98 -2.33 -11.06
N LEU A 317 -19.00 -2.51 -9.73
CA LEU A 317 -18.73 -3.80 -9.11
C LEU A 317 -19.74 -4.86 -9.55
N TYR A 318 -21.03 -4.52 -9.59
CA TYR A 318 -22.07 -5.44 -10.06
C TYR A 318 -21.81 -5.85 -11.52
N TYR A 319 -21.52 -4.89 -12.41
CA TYR A 319 -21.19 -5.14 -13.81
C TYR A 319 -19.94 -6.01 -13.97
N LEU A 320 -18.90 -5.77 -13.18
CA LEU A 320 -17.62 -6.47 -13.21
C LEU A 320 -17.61 -7.79 -12.43
N SER A 321 -18.70 -8.16 -11.75
CA SER A 321 -18.74 -9.34 -10.88
C SER A 321 -18.66 -10.67 -11.64
N GLY A 322 -19.03 -10.72 -12.92
CA GLY A 322 -19.16 -11.95 -13.71
C GLY A 322 -17.97 -12.93 -13.59
N PRO A 323 -16.71 -12.50 -13.82
CA PRO A 323 -15.53 -13.34 -13.65
C PRO A 323 -15.28 -13.81 -12.21
N VAL A 324 -15.61 -12.98 -11.21
CA VAL A 324 -15.46 -13.31 -9.78
C VAL A 324 -16.38 -14.47 -9.39
N LEU A 325 -17.61 -14.47 -9.90
CA LEU A 325 -18.59 -15.55 -9.67
C LEU A 325 -18.19 -16.89 -10.31
N ARG A 326 -17.18 -16.89 -11.20
CA ARG A 326 -16.65 -18.10 -11.85
C ARG A 326 -15.44 -18.69 -11.14
N ILE A 327 -14.98 -18.08 -10.04
CA ILE A 327 -13.95 -18.66 -9.20
C ILE A 327 -14.47 -20.00 -8.66
N ARG A 328 -13.75 -21.08 -8.95
CA ARG A 328 -14.16 -22.45 -8.63
C ARG A 328 -14.16 -22.74 -7.12
N THR A 329 -13.11 -22.31 -6.44
CA THR A 329 -12.89 -22.55 -5.00
C THR A 329 -12.77 -21.23 -4.24
N PRO A 330 -13.84 -20.42 -4.17
CA PRO A 330 -13.76 -19.07 -3.62
C PRO A 330 -13.50 -19.06 -2.11
N TRP A 331 -13.94 -20.09 -1.38
CA TRP A 331 -13.61 -20.28 0.04
C TRP A 331 -12.11 -20.43 0.26
N ALA A 332 -11.40 -21.15 -0.62
CA ALA A 332 -9.96 -21.33 -0.50
C ALA A 332 -9.23 -20.00 -0.74
N VAL A 333 -9.72 -19.21 -1.71
CA VAL A 333 -9.21 -17.85 -1.95
C VAL A 333 -9.40 -16.97 -0.70
N ALA A 334 -10.61 -16.96 -0.12
CA ALA A 334 -10.91 -16.18 1.08
C ALA A 334 -10.02 -16.59 2.27
N VAL A 335 -9.92 -17.89 2.55
CA VAL A 335 -9.12 -18.40 3.67
C VAL A 335 -7.63 -18.12 3.47
N VAL A 336 -7.08 -18.40 2.28
CA VAL A 336 -5.65 -18.15 2.01
C VAL A 336 -5.34 -16.66 2.07
N ALA A 337 -6.17 -15.81 1.47
CA ALA A 337 -6.00 -14.38 1.53
C ALA A 337 -6.07 -13.87 2.99
N PHE A 338 -7.01 -14.37 3.79
CA PHE A 338 -7.12 -13.98 5.20
C PHE A 338 -5.89 -14.39 6.02
N LEU A 339 -5.39 -15.61 5.82
CA LEU A 339 -4.15 -16.07 6.46
C LEU A 339 -2.95 -15.24 6.02
N LEU A 340 -2.89 -14.85 4.74
CA LEU A 340 -1.86 -13.95 4.23
C LEU A 340 -1.96 -12.54 4.84
N THR A 341 -3.17 -12.03 5.08
CA THR A 341 -3.38 -10.76 5.80
C THR A 341 -2.75 -10.80 7.18
N ILE A 342 -2.96 -11.88 7.94
CA ILE A 342 -2.32 -12.05 9.25
C ILE A 342 -0.80 -12.21 9.10
N TYR A 343 -0.35 -13.02 8.15
CA TYR A 343 1.06 -13.28 7.91
C TYR A 343 1.87 -12.01 7.60
N VAL A 344 1.37 -11.16 6.68
CA VAL A 344 2.07 -9.91 6.33
C VAL A 344 2.01 -8.86 7.44
N SER A 345 1.09 -9.02 8.39
CA SER A 345 1.00 -8.19 9.60
C SER A 345 1.87 -8.71 10.75
N LEU A 346 2.44 -9.91 10.62
CA LEU A 346 3.21 -10.53 11.69
C LEU A 346 4.49 -9.75 12.06
N PRO A 347 5.31 -9.23 11.11
CA PRO A 347 6.53 -8.50 11.46
C PRO A 347 6.29 -7.33 12.43
N ILE A 348 5.16 -6.64 12.30
CA ILE A 348 4.78 -5.55 13.20
C ILE A 348 4.18 -6.08 14.50
N ALA A 349 3.32 -7.10 14.43
CA ALA A 349 2.63 -7.66 15.57
C ALA A 349 3.56 -8.33 16.61
N ILE A 350 4.77 -8.73 16.22
CA ILE A 350 5.75 -9.33 17.13
C ILE A 350 6.63 -8.30 17.86
N SER A 351 6.64 -7.04 17.41
CA SER A 351 7.48 -5.99 17.98
C SER A 351 6.83 -5.37 19.21
N ALA A 352 7.60 -5.29 20.30
CA ALA A 352 7.13 -4.78 21.59
C ALA A 352 6.59 -3.34 21.51
N LYS A 353 7.28 -2.45 20.77
CA LYS A 353 6.84 -1.05 20.57
C LYS A 353 5.43 -0.99 19.99
N TYR A 354 5.17 -1.69 18.89
CA TYR A 354 3.88 -1.62 18.23
C TYR A 354 2.79 -2.34 19.02
N GLN A 355 3.14 -3.33 19.85
CA GLN A 355 2.20 -3.88 20.81
C GLN A 355 1.77 -2.85 21.86
N ILE A 356 2.70 -2.06 22.40
CA ILE A 356 2.40 -0.99 23.36
C ILE A 356 1.59 0.12 22.68
N GLU A 357 2.05 0.63 21.54
CA GLU A 357 1.34 1.70 20.80
C GLU A 357 -0.09 1.28 20.46
N CYS A 358 -0.29 0.06 19.96
CA CYS A 358 -1.61 -0.41 19.59
C CYS A 358 -2.49 -0.77 20.79
N MET A 359 -2.00 -1.58 21.74
CA MET A 359 -2.82 -2.15 22.81
C MET A 359 -2.97 -1.22 24.01
N ASP A 360 -1.96 -0.40 24.29
CA ASP A 360 -1.93 0.46 25.48
C ASP A 360 -2.28 1.91 25.10
N TRP A 361 -1.89 2.40 23.90
CA TRP A 361 -2.18 3.78 23.44
C TRP A 361 -3.27 3.88 22.38
N SER A 362 -3.86 2.75 21.94
CA SER A 362 -4.89 2.70 20.89
C SER A 362 -4.43 3.25 19.53
N LYS A 363 -3.12 3.32 19.27
CA LYS A 363 -2.51 3.78 18.00
C LYS A 363 -1.97 2.59 17.21
N CYS A 364 -2.85 1.88 16.52
CA CYS A 364 -2.50 0.70 15.73
C CYS A 364 -2.20 0.98 14.25
N GLY A 365 -2.27 2.24 13.81
CA GLY A 365 -2.08 2.59 12.41
C GLY A 365 -0.62 2.88 12.10
N TYR A 366 0.02 2.09 11.23
CA TYR A 366 1.39 2.36 10.77
C TYR A 366 1.60 1.89 9.33
N LEU A 367 2.80 2.10 8.77
CA LEU A 367 3.11 1.87 7.36
C LEU A 367 2.80 0.44 6.86
N ASP A 368 2.82 -0.55 7.76
CA ASP A 368 2.54 -1.96 7.47
C ASP A 368 1.05 -2.31 7.44
N SER A 369 0.20 -1.46 8.03
CA SER A 369 -1.26 -1.60 7.90
C SER A 369 -1.67 -1.61 6.42
N ARG A 370 -0.93 -0.89 5.56
CA ARG A 370 -1.13 -0.89 4.09
C ARG A 370 -0.77 -2.19 3.40
N MET A 371 0.12 -2.98 3.98
CA MET A 371 0.45 -4.31 3.44
C MET A 371 -0.70 -5.27 3.65
N SER A 372 -1.28 -5.25 4.86
CA SER A 372 -2.39 -6.12 5.24
C SER A 372 -3.65 -5.85 4.40
N TYR A 373 -3.81 -4.61 3.94
CA TYR A 373 -4.92 -4.17 3.09
C TYR A 373 -5.05 -4.99 1.80
N LEU A 374 -3.93 -5.27 1.11
CA LEU A 374 -3.95 -5.98 -0.17
C LEU A 374 -4.62 -7.36 -0.08
N PRO A 375 -4.14 -8.31 0.75
CA PRO A 375 -4.81 -9.60 0.94
C PRO A 375 -6.14 -9.48 1.70
N ALA A 376 -6.38 -8.44 2.52
CA ALA A 376 -7.67 -8.24 3.17
C ALA A 376 -8.79 -7.97 2.14
N VAL A 377 -8.51 -7.14 1.12
CA VAL A 377 -9.47 -6.90 0.04
C VAL A 377 -9.62 -8.12 -0.87
N ALA A 378 -8.55 -8.90 -1.10
CA ALA A 378 -8.67 -10.18 -1.78
C ALA A 378 -9.53 -11.20 -0.99
N THR A 379 -9.49 -11.15 0.34
CA THR A 379 -10.38 -11.92 1.23
C THR A 379 -11.83 -11.53 1.01
N LEU A 380 -12.12 -10.22 1.00
CA LEU A 380 -13.46 -9.70 0.72
C LEU A 380 -13.96 -10.17 -0.66
N MET A 381 -13.14 -10.08 -1.70
CA MET A 381 -13.48 -10.62 -3.02
C MET A 381 -13.80 -12.13 -2.98
N GLY A 382 -13.01 -12.91 -2.23
CA GLY A 382 -13.29 -14.32 -2.00
C GLY A 382 -14.65 -14.56 -1.33
N ILE A 383 -15.01 -13.76 -0.33
CA ILE A 383 -16.32 -13.79 0.34
C ILE A 383 -17.44 -13.44 -0.65
N ILE A 384 -17.27 -12.39 -1.46
CA ILE A 384 -18.24 -12.02 -2.51
C ILE A 384 -18.44 -13.18 -3.48
N ALA A 385 -17.36 -13.86 -3.89
CA ALA A 385 -17.43 -15.02 -4.77
C ALA A 385 -18.18 -16.21 -4.12
N ILE A 386 -17.99 -16.46 -2.81
CA ILE A 386 -18.76 -17.47 -2.05
C ILE A 386 -20.26 -17.14 -2.07
N ILE A 387 -20.62 -15.89 -1.76
CA ILE A 387 -22.01 -15.42 -1.78
C ILE A 387 -22.61 -15.59 -3.18
N GLY A 388 -21.80 -15.37 -4.22
CA GLY A 388 -22.14 -15.61 -5.62
C GLY A 388 -22.51 -17.04 -6.00
N GLN A 389 -22.19 -18.02 -5.16
CA GLN A 389 -22.51 -19.43 -5.36
C GLN A 389 -23.83 -19.84 -4.67
N LEU A 390 -24.46 -18.96 -3.90
CA LEU A 390 -25.73 -19.23 -3.21
C LEU A 390 -26.92 -19.27 -4.19
N PRO A 391 -28.03 -19.96 -3.84
CA PRO A 391 -29.31 -19.79 -4.54
C PRO A 391 -29.69 -18.30 -4.50
N PHE A 392 -30.27 -17.74 -5.57
CA PHE A 392 -30.52 -16.29 -5.70
C PHE A 392 -29.28 -15.39 -5.84
N ARG A 393 -28.16 -15.91 -6.36
CA ARG A 393 -26.92 -15.17 -6.59
C ARG A 393 -27.06 -13.74 -7.12
N ARG A 394 -28.00 -13.46 -8.03
CA ARG A 394 -28.18 -12.10 -8.60
C ARG A 394 -28.61 -11.08 -7.53
N VAL A 395 -29.54 -11.48 -6.65
CA VAL A 395 -30.05 -10.63 -5.57
C VAL A 395 -28.94 -10.41 -4.54
N PHE A 396 -28.27 -11.49 -4.11
CA PHE A 396 -27.22 -11.38 -3.11
C PHE A 396 -26.02 -10.58 -3.61
N ILE A 397 -25.59 -10.78 -4.86
CA ILE A 397 -24.50 -9.97 -5.44
C ILE A 397 -24.91 -8.51 -5.60
N GLY A 398 -26.16 -8.22 -5.99
CA GLY A 398 -26.69 -6.86 -5.99
C GLY A 398 -26.63 -6.22 -4.61
N ALA A 399 -27.15 -6.90 -3.59
CA ALA A 399 -27.14 -6.43 -2.20
C ALA A 399 -25.71 -6.20 -1.67
N VAL A 400 -24.78 -7.11 -1.94
CA VAL A 400 -23.37 -6.98 -1.52
C VAL A 400 -22.66 -5.84 -2.26
N CYS A 401 -22.94 -5.63 -3.55
CA CYS A 401 -22.38 -4.50 -4.30
C CYS A 401 -22.93 -3.16 -3.78
N ILE A 402 -24.23 -3.09 -3.45
CA ILE A 402 -24.84 -1.91 -2.80
C ILE A 402 -24.21 -1.64 -1.44
N ALA A 403 -24.08 -2.68 -0.59
CA ALA A 403 -23.42 -2.54 0.71
C ALA A 403 -21.96 -2.08 0.57
N THR A 404 -21.23 -2.62 -0.41
CA THR A 404 -19.86 -2.18 -0.71
C THR A 404 -19.82 -0.74 -1.19
N GLY A 405 -20.79 -0.31 -2.01
CA GLY A 405 -20.95 1.09 -2.42
C GLY A 405 -21.24 2.02 -1.24
N ALA A 406 -22.07 1.60 -0.29
CA ALA A 406 -22.31 2.35 0.95
C ALA A 406 -21.04 2.47 1.80
N VAL A 407 -20.25 1.39 1.94
CA VAL A 407 -18.93 1.46 2.61
C VAL A 407 -17.98 2.39 1.85
N ALA A 408 -17.98 2.37 0.51
CA ALA A 408 -17.17 3.30 -0.28
C ALA A 408 -17.59 4.76 -0.09
N THR A 409 -18.90 5.05 0.04
CA THR A 409 -19.41 6.38 0.43
C THR A 409 -18.88 6.78 1.80
N LEU A 410 -18.96 5.89 2.81
CA LEU A 410 -18.43 6.17 4.15
C LEU A 410 -16.93 6.47 4.13
N VAL A 411 -16.16 5.63 3.43
CA VAL A 411 -14.71 5.83 3.24
C VAL A 411 -14.44 7.19 2.59
N PHE A 412 -15.19 7.56 1.55
CA PHE A 412 -15.03 8.83 0.87
C PHE A 412 -15.28 10.01 1.83
N LEU A 413 -16.37 9.98 2.60
CA LEU A 413 -16.71 11.03 3.57
C LEU A 413 -15.60 11.20 4.62
N HIS A 414 -15.13 10.10 5.22
CA HIS A 414 -14.03 10.18 6.18
C HIS A 414 -12.73 10.65 5.54
N ASN A 415 -12.41 10.20 4.32
CA ASN A 415 -11.23 10.66 3.60
C ASN A 415 -11.29 12.15 3.28
N ALA A 416 -12.47 12.70 3.01
CA ALA A 416 -12.66 14.13 2.79
C ALA A 416 -12.31 14.95 4.04
N VAL A 417 -12.83 14.55 5.22
CA VAL A 417 -12.49 15.20 6.50
C VAL A 417 -11.01 15.10 6.82
N VAL A 418 -10.41 13.93 6.61
CA VAL A 418 -8.98 13.73 6.82
C VAL A 418 -8.16 14.61 5.86
N ALA A 419 -8.60 14.80 4.63
CA ALA A 419 -7.95 15.68 3.68
C ALA A 419 -8.08 17.17 4.03
N ASP A 420 -9.18 17.60 4.65
CA ASP A 420 -9.30 18.95 5.23
C ASP A 420 -8.24 19.20 6.29
N ASP A 421 -8.01 18.22 7.16
CA ASP A 421 -6.97 18.33 8.17
C ASP A 421 -5.57 18.38 7.53
N MET A 422 -5.30 17.51 6.55
CA MET A 422 -4.05 17.53 5.78
C MET A 422 -3.81 18.87 5.05
N ARG A 423 -4.86 19.55 4.59
CA ARG A 423 -4.76 20.90 4.01
C ARG A 423 -4.28 21.93 5.04
N ARG A 424 -4.64 21.79 6.31
CA ARG A 424 -4.16 22.67 7.39
C ARG A 424 -2.66 22.52 7.60
N TYR A 425 -2.14 21.28 7.60
CA TYR A 425 -0.70 21.01 7.64
C TYR A 425 0.02 21.55 6.39
N ASP A 426 -0.54 21.32 5.19
CA ASP A 426 0.00 21.84 3.91
C ASP A 426 0.12 23.37 3.92
N ALA A 427 -0.85 24.07 4.53
CA ALA A 427 -0.86 25.53 4.64
C ALA A 427 0.33 26.08 5.46
N VAL A 428 0.80 25.36 6.49
CA VAL A 428 1.99 25.76 7.26
C VAL A 428 3.22 25.82 6.35
N TRP A 429 3.42 24.79 5.54
CA TRP A 429 4.53 24.74 4.58
C TRP A 429 4.43 25.83 3.52
N ASN A 430 3.22 26.05 2.97
CA ASN A 430 3.01 27.12 2.00
C ASN A 430 3.30 28.52 2.58
N ARG A 431 2.91 28.77 3.85
CA ARG A 431 3.23 30.04 4.54
C ARG A 431 4.73 30.16 4.79
N GLY A 432 5.39 29.09 5.24
CA GLY A 432 6.84 29.05 5.42
C GLY A 432 7.59 29.34 4.11
N GLU A 433 7.17 28.75 2.99
CA GLU A 433 7.72 29.05 1.66
C GLU A 433 7.49 30.51 1.26
N THR A 434 6.29 31.05 1.52
CA THR A 434 5.97 32.44 1.22
C THR A 434 6.87 33.40 2.02
N VAL A 435 7.03 33.17 3.32
CA VAL A 435 7.92 33.96 4.18
C VAL A 435 9.38 33.86 3.73
N ALA A 436 9.86 32.65 3.41
CA ALA A 436 11.23 32.47 2.93
C ALA A 436 11.54 33.30 1.68
N CYS A 437 10.55 33.46 0.79
CA CYS A 437 10.75 34.14 -0.49
C CYS A 437 10.45 35.64 -0.45
N ALA A 438 9.53 36.08 0.41
CA ALA A 438 9.12 37.49 0.46
C ALA A 438 9.77 38.27 1.61
N SER A 439 9.96 37.64 2.77
CA SER A 439 10.36 38.30 4.01
C SER A 439 11.18 37.37 4.93
N PRO A 440 12.32 36.81 4.47
CA PRO A 440 13.10 35.86 5.25
C PRO A 440 13.61 36.43 6.58
N GLN A 441 13.68 37.77 6.72
CA GLN A 441 14.10 38.44 7.94
C GLN A 441 13.10 38.27 9.09
N LEU A 442 11.83 37.92 8.79
CA LEU A 442 10.78 37.70 9.79
C LEU A 442 11.17 36.62 10.80
N ILE A 443 12.01 35.65 10.42
CA ILE A 443 12.50 34.59 11.32
C ILE A 443 13.26 35.15 12.55
N GLY A 444 13.75 36.39 12.49
CA GLY A 444 14.39 37.07 13.61
C GLY A 444 13.41 37.56 14.70
N ASP A 445 12.12 37.70 14.36
CA ASP A 445 11.04 38.02 15.30
C ASP A 445 10.20 36.75 15.53
N GLU A 446 10.65 35.89 16.45
CA GLU A 446 10.11 34.53 16.62
C GLU A 446 8.61 34.48 16.94
N PRO A 447 8.07 35.32 17.85
CA PRO A 447 6.62 35.34 18.11
C PRO A 447 5.83 35.71 16.86
N ALA A 448 6.25 36.75 16.13
CA ALA A 448 5.57 37.16 14.90
C ALA A 448 5.71 36.10 13.80
N PHE A 449 6.88 35.48 13.68
CA PHE A 449 7.13 34.41 12.72
C PHE A 449 6.25 33.19 12.99
N MET A 450 6.21 32.68 14.22
CA MET A 450 5.41 31.50 14.55
C MET A 450 3.91 31.79 14.42
N ALA A 451 3.46 32.97 14.82
CA ALA A 451 2.06 33.39 14.59
C ALA A 451 1.71 33.48 13.09
N THR A 452 2.69 33.72 12.21
CA THR A 452 2.49 33.80 10.77
C THR A 452 2.57 32.43 10.09
N VAL A 453 3.59 31.63 10.41
CA VAL A 453 3.89 30.38 9.70
C VAL A 453 3.14 29.20 10.31
N ASP A 454 3.18 29.03 11.63
CA ASP A 454 2.60 27.88 12.32
C ASP A 454 1.83 28.29 13.60
N PRO A 455 0.72 29.05 13.47
CA PRO A 455 -0.04 29.57 14.61
C PRO A 455 -0.68 28.47 15.45
N GLU A 456 -0.91 27.30 14.87
CA GLU A 456 -1.55 26.16 15.51
C GLU A 456 -0.54 25.10 16.00
N ALA A 457 0.77 25.36 15.83
CA ALA A 457 1.85 24.44 16.19
C ALA A 457 1.69 23.02 15.59
N LEU A 458 1.33 22.95 14.30
CA LEU A 458 1.08 21.69 13.60
C LEU A 458 2.37 20.98 13.19
N VAL A 459 3.49 21.69 13.05
CA VAL A 459 4.77 21.04 12.72
C VAL A 459 5.34 20.39 13.96
N GLU A 460 5.21 19.07 14.03
CA GLU A 460 5.80 18.28 15.09
C GLU A 460 7.21 17.79 14.73
N LEU A 461 8.11 17.79 15.72
CA LEU A 461 9.47 17.27 15.61
C LEU A 461 9.76 16.27 16.74
N HIS A 462 10.77 15.43 16.54
CA HIS A 462 11.28 14.58 17.62
C HIS A 462 12.09 15.40 18.62
N PRO A 463 11.87 15.23 19.94
CA PRO A 463 12.76 15.83 20.94
C PRO A 463 14.22 15.40 20.73
N PRO A 464 15.21 16.28 20.99
CA PRO A 464 15.08 17.62 21.56
C PRO A 464 14.81 18.75 20.55
N SER A 465 14.62 18.45 19.26
CA SER A 465 14.45 19.47 18.23
C SER A 465 13.18 20.30 18.43
N SER A 466 13.31 21.62 18.27
CA SER A 466 12.17 22.54 18.30
C SER A 466 11.74 22.99 16.89
N PRO A 467 10.44 23.26 16.65
CA PRO A 467 9.96 23.75 15.35
C PRO A 467 10.69 25.01 14.91
N LEU A 468 10.99 25.92 15.85
CA LEU A 468 11.70 27.15 15.56
C LEU A 468 13.14 26.91 15.08
N GLU A 469 13.89 25.98 15.69
CA GLU A 469 15.23 25.62 15.22
C GLU A 469 15.20 25.09 13.79
N PHE A 470 14.22 24.25 13.48
CA PHE A 470 14.01 23.79 12.11
C PHE A 470 13.76 24.95 11.15
N TRP A 471 12.85 25.87 11.48
CA TRP A 471 12.53 27.02 10.62
C TRP A 471 13.72 27.96 10.43
N ARG A 472 14.56 28.15 11.46
CA ARG A 472 15.81 28.94 11.36
C ARG A 472 16.81 28.38 10.35
N VAL A 473 16.80 27.08 10.11
CA VAL A 473 17.62 26.45 9.06
C VAL A 473 16.90 26.50 7.71
N TYR A 474 15.61 26.16 7.72
CA TYR A 474 14.82 26.04 6.49
C TYR A 474 14.64 27.37 5.74
N ILE A 475 14.30 28.45 6.45
CA ILE A 475 13.99 29.75 5.84
C ILE A 475 15.20 30.30 5.06
N PRO A 476 16.41 30.41 5.62
CA PRO A 476 17.59 30.83 4.87
C PRO A 476 17.94 29.87 3.72
N TRP A 477 17.89 28.56 3.96
CA TRP A 477 18.15 27.55 2.94
C TRP A 477 17.23 27.68 1.73
N ARG A 478 15.95 28.03 1.95
CA ARG A 478 14.97 28.24 0.90
C ARG A 478 15.16 29.59 0.20
N ALA A 479 15.50 30.64 0.95
CA ALA A 479 15.75 31.99 0.43
C ALA A 479 16.98 32.07 -0.49
N ASP A 480 17.98 31.21 -0.30
CA ASP A 480 19.23 31.13 -1.08
C ASP A 480 19.03 30.54 -2.50
N GLY A 481 18.19 31.20 -3.30
CA GLY A 481 17.97 30.90 -4.72
C GLY A 481 17.02 29.72 -5.01
N ARG A 482 16.32 29.19 -4.00
CA ARG A 482 15.37 28.06 -4.15
C ARG A 482 13.91 28.48 -4.15
N CYS A 483 13.66 29.78 -4.10
CA CYS A 483 12.36 30.36 -4.33
C CYS A 483 12.00 30.20 -5.81
N ARG A 484 10.96 29.40 -6.09
CA ARG A 484 10.31 29.46 -7.39
C ARG A 484 9.64 30.84 -7.44
N ILE A 485 10.18 31.75 -8.26
CA ILE A 485 9.46 32.96 -8.65
C ILE A 485 8.13 32.47 -9.21
N LYS A 486 7.03 32.75 -8.51
CA LYS A 486 5.68 32.52 -9.06
C LYS A 486 5.33 33.67 -9.98
#